data_AF-A0A3N1UVJ3-F1
#
_entry.id   AF-A0A3N1UVJ3-F1
#
_cell.length_a   1.000
_cell.length_b   1.000
_cell.length_c   1.000
_cell.angle_alpha   90.00
_cell.angle_beta   90.00
_cell.angle_gamma   90.00
#
_symmetry.space_group_name_H-M   'P 1'
#
loop_
_entity.id
_entity.type
_entity.pdbx_description
1 polymer ?
#
loop_
_entity_poly.entity_id
_entity_poly.type
_entity_poly.pdbx_seq_one_letter_code
_entity_poly.pdbx_strand_id
1 'polypeptide(L)'
;MCLALGVPRADAEVRIREVRPLFDEFEAGEKDLVAMLLACGHVFVVDRVLDGRGERIRDLLWTAGCARGGFPGGMIPWFRTGELTKIFLLFAQTRFQDGRGSPPEFWAAMVTAGELLATEDGSDQAEVTAGLEHSRTQATSFGTGSQMRP
;
A
#
# COMPACT_ATOMS: atom_id res chain seq x y z
N MET A 1 17.01 -6.92 20.13
CA MET A 1 17.20 -6.54 18.73
C MET A 1 16.23 -5.46 18.21
N CYS A 2 15.11 -5.13 18.91
CA CYS A 2 14.14 -4.13 18.41
C CYS A 2 14.48 -2.65 18.72
N LEU A 3 15.14 -2.37 19.85
CA LEU A 3 15.42 -0.98 20.28
C LEU A 3 16.40 -0.23 19.37
N ALA A 4 17.35 -0.94 18.75
CA ALA A 4 18.32 -0.34 17.83
C ALA A 4 17.69 0.14 16.51
N LEU A 5 16.51 -0.37 16.16
CA LEU A 5 15.76 0.01 14.97
C LEU A 5 14.73 1.11 15.25
N GLY A 6 14.57 1.57 16.50
CA GLY A 6 13.56 2.58 16.85
C GLY A 6 12.13 2.05 16.90
N VAL A 7 11.91 0.74 16.84
CA VAL A 7 10.58 0.14 17.05
C VAL A 7 10.28 0.06 18.55
N PRO A 8 9.16 0.64 19.03
CA PRO A 8 8.74 0.49 20.43
C PRO A 8 8.61 -0.98 20.81
N ARG A 9 9.08 -1.34 22.01
CA ARG A 9 9.11 -2.73 22.47
C ARG A 9 7.72 -3.37 22.48
N ALA A 10 6.71 -2.65 22.95
CA ALA A 10 5.33 -3.14 23.02
C ALA A 10 4.80 -3.51 21.63
N ASP A 11 5.07 -2.65 20.63
CA ASP A 11 4.64 -2.89 19.25
C ASP A 11 5.35 -4.10 18.64
N ALA A 12 6.65 -4.25 18.89
CA ALA A 12 7.38 -5.43 18.46
C ALA A 12 6.84 -6.72 19.11
N GLU A 13 6.48 -6.68 20.39
CA GLU A 13 5.92 -7.83 21.11
C GLU A 13 4.53 -8.22 20.59
N VAL A 14 3.68 -7.26 20.22
CA VAL A 14 2.39 -7.52 19.57
C VAL A 14 2.60 -8.17 18.20
N ARG A 15 3.48 -7.61 17.37
CA ARG A 15 3.77 -8.13 16.03
C ARG A 15 4.36 -9.54 16.08
N ILE A 16 5.26 -9.80 17.04
CA ILE A 16 5.80 -11.13 17.30
C ILE A 16 4.67 -12.10 17.66
N ARG A 17 3.70 -11.68 18.49
CA ARG A 17 2.56 -12.52 18.88
C ARG A 17 1.68 -12.90 17.69
N GLU A 18 1.49 -11.99 16.73
CA GLU A 18 0.70 -12.25 15.52
C GLU A 18 1.34 -13.30 14.62
N VAL A 19 2.67 -13.29 14.47
CA VAL A 19 3.40 -14.29 13.66
C VAL A 19 3.79 -15.53 14.46
N ARG A 20 3.62 -15.52 15.79
CA ARG A 20 4.02 -16.61 16.69
C ARG A 20 3.43 -17.97 16.33
N PRO A 21 2.16 -18.10 15.90
CA PRO A 21 1.61 -19.40 15.47
C PRO A 21 2.38 -20.03 14.30
N LEU A 22 3.04 -19.23 13.47
CA LEU A 22 3.86 -19.72 12.36
C LEU A 22 5.22 -20.26 12.84
N PHE A 23 5.64 -19.94 14.06
CA PHE A 23 6.89 -20.47 14.62
C PHE A 23 6.79 -21.92 15.07
N ASP A 24 5.58 -22.39 15.37
CA ASP A 24 5.34 -23.77 15.79
C ASP A 24 5.58 -24.79 14.64
N GLU A 25 5.77 -24.30 13.41
CA GLU A 25 6.12 -25.10 12.22
C GLU A 25 7.63 -25.32 12.05
N PHE A 26 8.48 -24.68 12.87
CA PHE A 26 9.94 -24.75 12.74
C PHE A 26 10.60 -25.55 13.87
N GLU A 27 11.60 -26.34 13.50
CA GLU A 27 12.37 -27.18 14.39
C GLU A 27 13.59 -26.46 14.99
N ALA A 28 14.12 -27.03 16.07
CA ALA A 28 15.33 -26.53 16.70
C ALA A 28 16.54 -26.61 15.74
N GLY A 29 16.99 -25.45 15.25
CA GLY A 29 18.09 -25.34 14.28
C GLY A 29 17.74 -24.48 13.07
N GLU A 30 16.46 -24.23 12.81
CA GLU A 30 15.96 -23.52 11.63
C GLU A 30 15.91 -21.99 11.79
N LYS A 31 16.96 -21.43 12.41
CA LYS A 31 17.02 -19.99 12.75
C LYS A 31 16.92 -19.08 11.53
N ASP A 32 17.49 -19.50 10.41
CA ASP A 32 17.48 -18.71 9.18
C ASP A 32 16.09 -18.65 8.53
N LEU A 33 15.31 -19.73 8.63
CA LEU A 33 13.94 -19.77 8.14
C LEU A 33 13.03 -18.90 9.01
N VAL A 34 13.22 -18.93 10.34
CA VAL A 34 12.50 -18.03 11.27
C VAL A 34 12.87 -16.57 11.01
N ALA A 35 14.15 -16.26 10.74
CA ALA A 35 14.58 -14.91 10.39
C ALA A 35 13.95 -14.44 9.07
N MET A 36 13.89 -15.31 8.06
CA MET A 36 13.21 -15.05 6.80
C MET A 36 11.71 -14.79 7.01
N LEU A 37 11.04 -15.61 7.81
CA LEU A 37 9.62 -15.43 8.13
C LEU A 37 9.36 -14.10 8.85
N LEU A 38 10.20 -13.73 9.83
CA LEU A 38 10.12 -12.44 10.52
C LEU A 38 10.30 -11.25 9.57
N ALA A 39 11.18 -11.39 8.58
CA ALA A 39 11.40 -10.38 7.55
C ALA A 39 10.21 -10.27 6.59
N CYS A 40 9.66 -11.40 6.13
CA CYS A 40 8.47 -11.48 5.28
C CYS A 40 7.20 -11.03 6.00
N GLY A 41 7.08 -11.32 7.30
CA GLY A 41 6.01 -10.85 8.17
C GLY A 41 6.20 -9.40 8.63
N HIS A 42 7.30 -8.76 8.22
CA HIS A 42 7.54 -7.32 8.42
C HIS A 42 7.51 -6.87 9.89
N VAL A 43 7.89 -7.77 10.80
CA VAL A 43 7.80 -7.59 12.26
C VAL A 43 8.64 -6.40 12.74
N PHE A 44 9.78 -6.17 12.10
CA PHE A 44 10.74 -5.13 12.48
C PHE A 44 10.69 -3.87 11.59
N VAL A 45 9.61 -3.68 10.82
CA VAL A 45 9.42 -2.43 10.08
C VAL A 45 9.13 -1.28 11.04
N VAL A 46 9.84 -0.17 10.85
CA VAL A 46 9.62 1.07 11.61
C VAL A 46 8.53 1.86 10.92
N ASP A 47 7.48 2.20 11.67
CA ASP A 47 6.38 2.99 11.12
C ASP A 47 6.84 4.43 10.98
N ARG A 48 6.65 4.99 9.78
CA ARG A 48 6.90 6.40 9.53
C ARG A 48 5.72 7.20 10.05
N VAL A 49 5.99 8.20 10.87
CA VAL A 49 5.00 9.22 11.23
C VAL A 49 4.81 10.11 10.01
N LEU A 50 3.59 10.15 9.50
CA LEU A 50 3.20 10.99 8.38
C LEU A 50 2.59 12.28 8.91
N ASP A 51 2.73 13.37 8.15
CA ASP A 51 1.95 14.58 8.39
C ASP A 51 0.50 14.39 7.91
N GLY A 52 -0.38 15.35 8.19
CA GLY A 52 -1.80 15.23 7.83
C GLY A 52 -2.04 15.03 6.33
N ARG A 53 -1.15 15.54 5.45
CA ARG A 53 -1.22 15.27 4.01
C ARG A 53 -0.86 13.82 3.71
N GLY A 54 0.26 13.34 4.24
CA GLY A 54 0.72 11.96 4.06
C GLY A 54 -0.28 10.95 4.59
N GLU A 55 -0.91 11.20 5.74
CA GLU A 55 -1.98 10.36 6.26
C GLU A 55 -3.18 10.30 5.31
N ARG A 56 -3.59 11.45 4.77
CA ARG A 56 -4.69 11.50 3.80
C ARG A 56 -4.39 10.74 2.52
N ILE A 57 -3.16 10.86 2.00
CA ILE A 57 -2.73 10.08 0.83
C ILE A 57 -2.73 8.58 1.17
N ARG A 58 -2.21 8.19 2.34
CA ARG A 58 -2.22 6.80 2.81
C ARG A 58 -3.64 6.22 2.84
N ASP A 59 -4.59 6.97 3.37
CA ASP A 59 -6.00 6.54 3.48
C ASP A 59 -6.67 6.42 2.10
N LEU A 60 -6.37 7.31 1.16
CA LEU A 60 -6.83 7.22 -0.23
C LEU A 60 -6.25 5.99 -0.93
N LEU A 61 -4.96 5.73 -0.76
CA LEU A 61 -4.31 4.54 -1.32
C LEU A 61 -4.84 3.26 -0.65
N TRP A 62 -5.13 3.28 0.64
CA TRP A 62 -5.79 2.17 1.31
C TRP A 62 -7.19 1.92 0.73
N THR A 63 -7.98 2.98 0.54
CA THR A 63 -9.31 2.93 -0.09
C THR A 63 -9.24 2.36 -1.50
N ALA A 64 -8.27 2.79 -2.31
CA ALA A 64 -8.02 2.21 -3.63
C ALA A 64 -7.71 0.71 -3.50
N GLY A 65 -6.82 0.30 -2.59
CA GLY A 65 -6.53 -1.11 -2.32
C GLY A 65 -7.79 -1.92 -2.00
N CYS A 66 -8.66 -1.42 -1.13
CA CYS A 66 -9.95 -2.05 -0.82
C CYS A 66 -10.86 -2.15 -2.06
N ALA A 67 -11.02 -1.05 -2.82
CA ALA A 67 -11.81 -1.03 -4.03
C ALA A 67 -11.29 -2.00 -5.10
N ARG A 68 -9.97 -2.23 -5.17
CA ARG A 68 -9.37 -3.24 -6.06
C ARG A 68 -9.70 -4.69 -5.64
N GLY A 69 -10.16 -4.92 -4.41
CA GLY A 69 -10.37 -6.25 -3.82
C GLY A 69 -9.21 -6.70 -2.93
N GLY A 70 -8.43 -5.76 -2.40
CA GLY A 70 -7.27 -5.98 -1.57
C GLY A 70 -5.95 -5.62 -2.27
N PHE A 71 -4.86 -5.68 -1.51
CA PHE A 71 -3.50 -5.47 -1.99
C PHE A 71 -2.60 -6.66 -1.65
N PRO A 72 -1.55 -6.91 -2.43
CA PRO A 72 -0.53 -7.91 -2.08
C PRO A 72 0.02 -7.67 -0.68
N GLY A 73 0.12 -8.71 0.15
CA GLY A 73 0.64 -8.61 1.53
C GLY A 73 2.03 -7.96 1.62
N GLY A 74 2.86 -8.11 0.58
CA GLY A 74 4.15 -7.43 0.46
C GLY A 74 4.10 -5.89 0.34
N MET A 75 2.91 -5.29 0.24
CA MET A 75 2.72 -3.84 0.28
C MET A 75 2.50 -3.29 1.70
N ILE A 76 2.18 -4.13 2.69
CA ILE A 76 1.99 -3.71 4.08
C ILE A 76 3.17 -2.87 4.60
N PRO A 77 4.45 -3.22 4.32
CA PRO A 77 5.58 -2.38 4.72
C PRO A 77 5.51 -0.99 4.13
N TRP A 78 5.11 -0.86 2.87
CA TRP A 78 5.12 0.43 2.18
C TRP A 78 4.09 1.39 2.77
N PHE A 79 2.94 0.87 3.20
CA PHE A 79 1.94 1.67 3.93
C PHE A 79 2.47 2.12 5.30
N ARG A 80 3.26 1.26 5.94
CA ARG A 80 3.86 1.52 7.26
C ARG A 80 5.04 2.48 7.20
N THR A 81 5.92 2.33 6.22
CA THR A 81 7.10 3.19 6.02
C THR A 81 6.77 4.48 5.27
N GLY A 82 5.53 4.64 4.77
CA GLY A 82 5.11 5.85 4.08
C GLY A 82 5.67 6.00 2.67
N GLU A 83 5.85 4.88 1.96
CA GLU A 83 6.30 4.83 0.56
C GLU A 83 5.14 5.14 -0.40
N LEU A 84 4.47 6.26 -0.17
CA LEU A 84 3.17 6.59 -0.77
C LEU A 84 3.27 6.76 -2.29
N THR A 85 4.32 7.44 -2.78
CA THR A 85 4.61 7.58 -4.21
C THR A 85 4.76 6.23 -4.88
N LYS A 86 5.50 5.30 -4.26
CA LYS A 86 5.71 3.95 -4.79
C LYS A 86 4.42 3.16 -4.87
N ILE A 87 3.57 3.23 -3.84
CA ILE A 87 2.25 2.59 -3.83
C ILE A 87 1.39 3.17 -4.96
N PHE A 88 1.33 4.51 -5.07
CA PHE A 88 0.58 5.19 -6.12
C PHE A 88 1.03 4.74 -7.52
N LEU A 89 2.33 4.76 -7.82
CA LEU A 89 2.85 4.36 -9.12
C LEU A 89 2.58 2.88 -9.45
N LEU A 90 2.61 2.01 -8.44
CA LEU A 90 2.23 0.60 -8.63
C LEU A 90 0.73 0.49 -8.94
N PHE A 91 -0.11 1.22 -8.22
CA PHE A 91 -1.55 1.20 -8.43
C PHE A 91 -1.98 1.87 -9.73
N ALA A 92 -1.24 2.87 -10.22
CA ALA A 92 -1.49 3.49 -11.52
C ALA A 92 -1.36 2.48 -12.67
N GLN A 93 -0.63 1.39 -12.49
CA GLN A 93 -0.48 0.31 -13.48
C GLN A 93 -1.57 -0.77 -13.37
N THR A 94 -2.56 -0.58 -12.49
CA THR A 94 -3.63 -1.56 -12.26
C THR A 94 -4.45 -1.78 -13.52
N ARG A 95 -4.65 -3.05 -13.87
CA ARG A 95 -5.63 -3.48 -14.87
C ARG A 95 -6.71 -4.28 -14.17
N PHE A 96 -7.96 -3.85 -14.33
CA PHE A 96 -9.12 -4.61 -13.87
C PHE A 96 -9.43 -5.69 -14.90
N GLN A 97 -9.50 -6.95 -14.45
CA GLN A 97 -9.99 -8.07 -15.25
C GLN A 97 -11.41 -8.40 -14.79
N ASP A 98 -12.36 -8.32 -15.74
CA ASP A 98 -13.72 -8.87 -15.73
C ASP A 98 -14.40 -9.02 -14.34
N GLY A 99 -14.77 -7.89 -13.75
CA GLY A 99 -15.83 -7.81 -12.75
C GLY A 99 -15.42 -7.96 -11.28
N ARG A 100 -14.12 -8.01 -10.94
CA ARG A 100 -13.68 -7.93 -9.54
C ARG A 100 -13.34 -6.51 -9.13
N GLY A 101 -13.71 -6.17 -7.91
CA GLY A 101 -13.50 -4.85 -7.32
C GLY A 101 -14.47 -3.79 -7.88
N SER A 102 -14.18 -2.55 -7.54
CA SER A 102 -14.93 -1.36 -7.91
C SER A 102 -13.98 -0.40 -8.65
N PRO A 103 -13.81 -0.57 -9.98
CA PRO A 103 -12.95 0.31 -10.78
C PRO A 103 -13.27 1.81 -10.61
N PRO A 104 -14.54 2.26 -10.57
CA PRO A 104 -14.84 3.68 -10.37
C PRO A 104 -14.31 4.23 -9.04
N GLU A 105 -14.53 3.53 -7.93
CA GLU A 105 -14.05 3.95 -6.61
C GLU A 105 -12.52 3.92 -6.53
N PHE A 106 -11.90 2.89 -7.13
CA PHE A 106 -10.45 2.78 -7.23
C PHE A 106 -9.86 4.00 -7.95
N TRP A 107 -10.33 4.30 -9.16
CA TRP A 107 -9.75 5.38 -9.96
C TRP A 107 -10.06 6.75 -9.38
N ALA A 108 -11.22 6.95 -8.73
CA ALA A 108 -11.51 8.18 -8.00
C ALA A 108 -10.52 8.42 -6.85
N ALA A 109 -10.26 7.40 -6.02
CA ALA A 109 -9.29 7.49 -4.94
C ALA A 109 -7.87 7.74 -5.47
N MET A 110 -7.49 7.08 -6.57
CA MET A 110 -6.20 7.28 -7.24
C MET A 110 -6.03 8.70 -7.77
N VAL A 111 -7.05 9.29 -8.40
CA VAL A 111 -6.99 10.68 -8.87
C VAL A 111 -6.73 11.64 -7.70
N THR A 112 -7.50 11.55 -6.61
CA THR A 112 -7.30 12.43 -5.45
C THR A 112 -5.93 12.22 -4.79
N ALA A 113 -5.44 10.98 -4.70
CA ALA A 113 -4.11 10.70 -4.17
C ALA A 113 -3.01 11.31 -5.05
N GLY A 114 -3.12 11.14 -6.37
CA GLY A 114 -2.18 11.69 -7.34
C GLY A 114 -2.15 13.22 -7.33
N GLU A 115 -3.30 13.88 -7.18
CA GLU A 115 -3.38 15.34 -7.05
C GLU A 115 -2.65 15.86 -5.81
N LEU A 116 -2.76 15.14 -4.68
CA LEU A 116 -2.02 15.50 -3.47
C LEU A 116 -0.51 15.25 -3.65
N LEU A 117 -0.10 14.17 -4.30
CA LEU A 117 1.30 13.85 -4.56
C LEU A 117 1.96 14.81 -5.55
N ALA A 118 1.21 15.30 -6.55
CA ALA A 118 1.69 16.26 -7.55
C ALA A 118 1.93 17.67 -6.98
N THR A 119 1.58 17.92 -5.72
CA THR A 119 1.83 19.21 -5.05
C THR A 119 3.22 19.29 -4.40
N GLU A 120 3.95 18.18 -4.34
CA GLU A 120 5.32 18.15 -3.83
C GLU A 120 6.34 18.33 -4.98
N ASP A 121 7.48 18.94 -4.69
CA ASP A 121 8.65 18.85 -5.58
C ASP A 121 9.46 17.60 -5.23
N GLY A 122 9.83 16.80 -6.23
CA GLY A 122 10.54 15.53 -6.01
C GLY A 122 11.09 14.92 -7.30
N SER A 123 12.01 13.96 -7.18
CA SER A 123 12.61 13.28 -8.33
C SER A 123 11.60 12.54 -9.20
N ASP A 124 10.51 12.07 -8.58
CA ASP A 124 9.54 11.17 -9.20
C ASP A 124 8.31 11.91 -9.75
N GLN A 125 8.38 13.26 -9.83
CA GLN A 125 7.23 14.08 -10.19
C GLN A 125 6.75 13.88 -11.63
N ALA A 126 7.65 13.53 -12.54
CA ALA A 126 7.27 13.20 -13.91
C ALA A 126 6.42 11.92 -13.94
N GLU A 127 6.83 10.89 -13.19
CA GLU A 127 6.11 9.63 -13.06
C GLU A 127 4.77 9.82 -12.32
N VAL A 128 4.74 10.63 -11.26
CA VAL A 128 3.50 10.96 -10.54
C VAL A 128 2.50 11.64 -11.46
N THR A 129 2.96 12.64 -12.24
CA THR A 129 2.12 13.33 -13.21
C THR A 129 1.58 12.37 -14.27
N ALA A 130 2.43 11.52 -14.84
CA ALA A 130 2.00 10.51 -15.81
C ALA A 130 0.98 9.52 -15.23
N GLY A 131 1.19 9.07 -13.98
CA GLY A 131 0.27 8.19 -13.27
C GLY A 131 -1.08 8.84 -12.96
N LEU A 132 -1.08 10.14 -12.63
CA LEU A 132 -2.29 10.92 -12.40
C LEU A 132 -3.11 11.08 -13.70
N GLU A 133 -2.47 11.44 -14.81
CA GLU A 133 -3.13 11.55 -16.11
C GLU A 133 -3.71 10.22 -16.58
N HIS A 134 -2.99 9.12 -16.36
CA HIS A 134 -3.52 7.78 -16.61
C HIS A 134 -4.77 7.50 -15.75
N SER A 135 -4.71 7.81 -14.46
CA SER A 135 -5.84 7.61 -13.53
C SER A 135 -7.06 8.42 -13.92
N ARG A 136 -6.89 9.67 -14.36
CA ARG A 136 -7.96 10.54 -14.88
C ARG A 136 -8.62 9.96 -16.13
N THR A 137 -7.80 9.45 -17.04
CA THR A 137 -8.28 8.78 -18.27
C THR A 137 -9.14 7.57 -17.91
N GLN A 138 -8.68 6.71 -17.00
CA GLN A 138 -9.42 5.54 -16.55
C GLN A 138 -10.72 5.92 -15.85
N ALA A 139 -10.69 6.89 -14.92
CA ALA A 139 -11.88 7.37 -14.23
C ALA A 139 -12.97 7.83 -15.22
N THR A 140 -12.57 8.51 -16.30
CA THR A 140 -13.49 8.96 -17.35
C THR A 140 -14.08 7.80 -18.15
N SER A 141 -13.25 6.80 -18.51
CA SER A 141 -13.70 5.60 -19.22
C SER A 141 -14.74 4.82 -18.43
N PHE A 142 -14.56 4.65 -17.12
CA PHE A 142 -15.53 3.96 -16.25
C PHE A 142 -16.75 4.82 -15.90
N GLY A 143 -16.62 6.15 -15.83
CA GLY A 143 -17.74 7.06 -15.67
C GLY A 143 -18.68 7.08 -16.88
N THR A 144 -18.12 6.99 -18.09
CA THR A 144 -18.91 6.97 -19.34
C THR A 144 -19.59 5.62 -19.57
N GLY A 145 -18.94 4.51 -19.19
CA GLY A 145 -19.50 3.16 -19.31
C GLY A 145 -20.72 2.88 -18.42
N SER A 146 -20.93 3.68 -17.37
CA SER A 146 -22.11 3.55 -16.49
C SER A 146 -23.38 4.19 -17.08
N GLN A 147 -23.26 5.09 -18.08
CA GLN A 147 -24.40 5.76 -18.71
C GLN A 147 -25.00 5.01 -19.91
N MET A 148 -24.42 3.87 -20.33
CA MET A 148 -24.96 3.03 -21.40
C MET A 148 -25.40 1.66 -20.88
N ARG A 149 -26.53 1.62 -20.18
CA ARG A 149 -27.36 0.42 -20.09
C ARG A 149 -28.83 0.81 -20.26
N PRO A 150 -29.47 0.55 -21.41
CA PRO A 150 -30.92 0.49 -21.52
C PRO A 150 -31.50 -0.72 -20.79
#